data_AF-A0A3S0UV41-F1
#
_entry.id   AF-A0A3S0UV41-F1
#
_cell.length_a   1.000
_cell.length_b   1.000
_cell.length_c   1.000
_cell.angle_alpha   90.00
_cell.angle_beta   90.00
_cell.angle_gamma   90.00
#
_symmetry.space_group_name_H-M   'P 1'
#
loop_
_entity.id
_entity.type
_entity.pdbx_description
1 polymer ?
#
loop_
_entity_poly.entity_id
_entity_poly.type
_entity_poly.pdbx_seq_one_letter_code
_entity_poly.pdbx_strand_id
1 'polypeptide(L)'
;MVFPRLRMDMCLNCLSSGTRHGRPTAWRSAVPSSPSPSPSSPSLHGLLTAAGTFACLATLAGFAGHLSWLAELASHFRLQYAVALALLAAVMLARAHHRWALLFVSGALLNALLLTPRLLPPAEASATTDEPRLRLLLANVHAENRDIARIQAMIDASAADLVVLLEVTPELAAHLESRVGRYPHRRMVPRNDYFGIALLSRLPLQKAEVVTLSAAGLPSVIAELGDGKQRFTLIGTHPLPPVSAAAAADRNAQFAALAMRARQTHTPLVLAGDLNTSPWSPWFARLLRESGLRDSADGRGLHSSWPAGWPLLWIPIDHVLASTDIRIQDRQTGADFGSDHYPVIVDFQVASR
;
A
#
# COMPACT_ATOMS: atom_id res chain seq x y z
N MET A 1 -19.95 -22.32 15.31
CA MET A 1 -19.84 -22.76 16.72
C MET A 1 -20.58 -21.76 17.59
N VAL A 2 -21.65 -22.22 18.23
CA VAL A 2 -22.59 -21.42 19.03
C VAL A 2 -22.19 -21.57 20.50
N PHE A 3 -21.96 -20.47 21.22
CA PHE A 3 -21.76 -20.46 22.67
C PHE A 3 -23.12 -20.30 23.38
N PRO A 4 -23.48 -21.15 24.35
CA PRO A 4 -24.62 -20.87 25.21
C PRO A 4 -24.20 -20.17 26.51
N ARG A 5 -24.99 -19.15 26.87
CA ARG A 5 -25.11 -18.60 28.22
C ARG A 5 -25.78 -19.63 29.13
N LEU A 6 -25.38 -19.72 30.40
CA LEU A 6 -26.23 -20.27 31.45
C LEU A 6 -26.09 -19.47 32.75
N ARG A 7 -27.26 -19.16 33.30
CA ARG A 7 -27.55 -18.38 34.51
C ARG A 7 -27.35 -19.23 35.78
N MET A 8 -27.15 -18.49 36.86
CA MET A 8 -27.48 -18.75 38.28
C MET A 8 -28.41 -19.93 38.57
N ASP A 9 -28.09 -20.63 39.67
CA ASP A 9 -29.08 -20.95 40.69
C ASP A 9 -28.46 -21.01 42.10
N MET A 10 -29.21 -20.44 43.05
CA MET A 10 -29.03 -20.46 44.50
C MET A 10 -29.30 -21.85 45.07
N CYS A 11 -28.68 -22.20 46.20
CA CYS A 11 -29.37 -22.98 47.23
C CYS A 11 -28.85 -22.71 48.64
N LEU A 12 -29.81 -22.63 49.57
CA LEU A 12 -29.74 -22.17 50.95
C LEU A 12 -29.34 -23.26 51.97
N ASN A 13 -28.88 -22.75 53.13
CA ASN A 13 -29.08 -23.24 54.51
C ASN A 13 -28.36 -24.52 55.02
N CYS A 14 -27.61 -24.37 56.12
CA CYS A 14 -28.14 -24.65 57.47
C CYS A 14 -27.19 -24.28 58.64
N LEU A 15 -27.79 -23.57 59.62
CA LEU A 15 -27.69 -23.72 61.09
C LEU A 15 -26.32 -23.70 61.80
N SER A 16 -26.15 -22.76 62.75
CA SER A 16 -26.22 -23.08 64.19
C SER A 16 -26.05 -21.84 65.07
N SER A 17 -26.85 -21.84 66.13
CA SER A 17 -27.09 -20.83 67.17
C SER A 17 -25.94 -20.61 68.16
N GLY A 18 -25.85 -19.39 68.70
CA GLY A 18 -25.04 -19.08 69.88
C GLY A 18 -25.30 -17.67 70.42
N THR A 19 -26.28 -17.54 71.31
CA THR A 19 -26.57 -16.32 72.07
C THR A 19 -25.59 -16.14 73.24
N ARG A 20 -25.06 -14.93 73.47
CA ARG A 20 -24.73 -14.39 74.80
C ARG A 20 -24.68 -12.86 74.83
N HIS A 21 -25.05 -12.32 75.99
CA HIS A 21 -25.42 -10.95 76.28
C HIS A 21 -24.27 -9.93 76.38
N GLY A 22 -24.56 -8.69 75.96
CA GLY A 22 -24.51 -7.50 76.84
C GLY A 22 -23.23 -6.65 76.91
N ARG A 23 -23.25 -5.45 76.29
CA ARG A 23 -23.01 -4.10 76.87
C ARG A 23 -22.64 -3.04 75.79
N PRO A 24 -22.79 -1.73 76.07
CA PRO A 24 -23.27 -0.76 75.10
C PRO A 24 -22.19 0.11 74.41
N THR A 25 -22.57 0.63 73.24
CA THR A 25 -22.15 1.91 72.64
C THR A 25 -20.66 2.28 72.69
N ALA A 26 -19.96 2.01 71.59
CA ALA A 26 -18.88 2.88 71.13
C ALA A 26 -19.33 3.50 69.79
N TRP A 27 -19.61 4.80 69.82
CA TRP A 27 -19.78 5.61 68.60
C TRP A 27 -18.47 5.55 67.82
N ARG A 28 -18.37 4.65 66.84
CA ARG A 28 -17.37 4.77 65.77
C ARG A 28 -17.84 5.93 64.90
N SER A 29 -17.15 7.05 65.00
CA SER A 29 -17.21 8.11 64.00
C SER A 29 -17.00 7.49 62.62
N ALA A 30 -18.06 7.45 61.82
CA ALA A 30 -17.95 7.15 60.40
C ALA A 30 -17.11 8.28 59.79
N VAL A 31 -15.84 7.99 59.51
CA VAL A 31 -15.03 8.85 58.65
C VAL A 31 -15.75 8.89 57.31
N PRO A 32 -16.13 10.08 56.77
CA PRO A 32 -16.69 10.15 55.44
C PRO A 32 -15.66 9.57 54.48
N SER A 33 -16.00 8.47 53.80
CA SER A 33 -15.20 8.00 52.68
C SER A 33 -15.20 9.11 51.64
N SER A 34 -14.08 9.81 51.50
CA SER A 34 -13.85 10.77 50.43
C SER A 34 -14.25 10.09 49.11
N PRO A 35 -15.08 10.72 48.26
CA PRO A 35 -15.34 10.15 46.94
C PRO A 35 -13.99 9.95 46.25
N SER A 36 -13.73 8.73 45.79
CA SER A 36 -12.58 8.44 44.94
C SER A 36 -12.60 9.43 43.77
N PRO A 37 -11.49 10.12 43.47
CA PRO A 37 -11.48 11.09 42.39
C PRO A 37 -11.89 10.38 41.10
N SER A 38 -13.02 10.81 40.52
CA SER A 38 -13.43 10.38 39.20
C SER A 38 -12.30 10.71 38.21
N PRO A 39 -11.90 9.80 37.32
CA PRO A 39 -10.82 10.08 36.37
C PRO A 39 -11.16 11.35 35.60
N SER A 40 -10.31 12.37 35.70
CA SER A 40 -10.51 13.64 35.01
C SER A 40 -10.44 13.40 33.50
N SER A 41 -11.46 13.84 32.77
CA SER A 41 -11.44 13.75 31.31
C SER A 41 -10.22 14.51 30.77
N PRO A 42 -9.52 13.97 29.75
CA PRO A 42 -8.35 14.62 29.19
C PRO A 42 -8.72 15.99 28.62
N SER A 43 -7.88 16.99 28.89
CA SER A 43 -8.09 18.34 28.34
C SER A 43 -7.92 18.33 26.81
N LEU A 44 -8.61 19.23 26.11
CA LEU A 44 -8.45 19.38 24.65
C LEU A 44 -6.98 19.63 24.28
N HIS A 45 -6.26 20.44 25.06
CA HIS A 45 -4.82 20.65 24.87
C HIS A 45 -4.05 19.33 24.95
N GLY A 46 -4.31 18.51 25.99
CA GLY A 46 -3.68 17.21 26.17
C GLY A 46 -3.98 16.22 25.04
N LEU A 47 -5.20 16.23 24.50
CA LEU A 47 -5.57 15.40 23.35
C LEU A 47 -4.82 15.81 22.09
N LEU A 48 -4.76 17.11 21.79
CA LEU A 48 -4.07 17.63 20.61
C LEU A 48 -2.55 17.41 20.69
N THR A 49 -1.95 17.58 21.87
CA THR A 49 -0.52 17.33 22.07
C THR A 49 -0.18 15.86 21.96
N ALA A 50 -1.02 14.98 22.54
CA ALA A 50 -0.85 13.53 22.40
C ALA A 50 -0.96 13.09 20.92
N ALA A 51 -1.97 13.57 20.19
CA ALA A 51 -2.16 13.25 18.78
C ALA A 51 -0.95 13.67 17.91
N GLY A 52 -0.48 14.92 18.07
CA GLY A 52 0.67 15.40 17.31
C GLY A 52 1.98 14.70 17.70
N THR A 53 2.18 14.41 18.99
CA THR A 53 3.34 13.64 19.46
C THR A 53 3.33 12.24 18.86
N PHE A 54 2.18 11.57 18.84
CA PHE A 54 2.02 10.26 18.21
C PHE A 54 2.38 10.30 16.72
N ALA A 55 1.90 11.30 15.98
CA ALA A 55 2.24 11.47 14.56
C ALA A 55 3.74 11.75 14.33
N CYS A 56 4.40 12.51 15.22
CA CYS A 56 5.85 12.69 15.20
C CYS A 56 6.58 11.37 15.46
N LEU A 57 6.16 10.59 16.47
CA LEU A 57 6.76 9.29 16.77
C LEU A 57 6.57 8.30 15.62
N ALA A 58 5.39 8.26 15.00
CA ALA A 58 5.12 7.44 13.81
C ALA A 58 6.00 7.85 12.62
N THR A 59 6.20 9.16 12.41
CA THR A 59 7.14 9.69 11.40
C THR A 59 8.55 9.15 11.61
N LEU A 60 9.03 9.17 12.86
CA LEU A 60 10.36 8.66 13.23
C LEU A 60 10.44 7.14 13.10
N ALA A 61 9.41 6.42 13.56
CA ALA A 61 9.32 4.97 13.43
C ALA A 61 9.44 4.52 11.96
N GLY A 62 8.87 5.27 11.01
CA GLY A 62 8.98 4.98 9.58
C GLY A 62 10.42 4.88 9.06
N PHE A 63 11.40 5.55 9.68
CA PHE A 63 12.82 5.43 9.32
C PHE A 63 13.45 4.11 9.82
N ALA A 64 12.90 3.54 10.89
CA ALA A 64 13.32 2.27 11.47
C ALA A 64 12.63 1.05 10.81
N GLY A 65 11.94 1.22 9.68
CA GLY A 65 11.21 0.14 9.01
C GLY A 65 12.07 -1.04 8.53
N HIS A 66 13.38 -0.87 8.42
CA HIS A 66 14.32 -1.96 8.14
C HIS A 66 14.56 -2.88 9.35
N LEU A 67 14.26 -2.42 10.57
CA LEU A 67 14.43 -3.17 11.82
C LEU A 67 13.17 -3.93 12.24
N SER A 68 11.98 -3.43 11.86
CA SER A 68 10.70 -4.00 12.26
C SER A 68 9.62 -3.74 11.22
N TRP A 69 8.84 -4.77 10.91
CA TRP A 69 7.70 -4.66 9.99
C TRP A 69 6.64 -3.65 10.49
N LEU A 70 6.43 -3.55 11.81
CA LEU A 70 5.52 -2.56 12.39
C LEU A 70 6.02 -1.14 12.19
N ALA A 71 7.33 -0.94 12.29
CA ALA A 71 7.96 0.35 12.03
C ALA A 71 7.87 0.71 10.53
N GLU A 72 7.93 -0.28 9.64
CA GLU A 72 7.72 -0.09 8.20
C GLU A 72 6.30 0.40 7.90
N LEU A 73 5.26 -0.15 8.54
CA LEU A 73 3.88 0.31 8.34
C LEU A 73 3.71 1.81 8.60
N ALA A 74 4.45 2.34 9.58
CA ALA A 74 4.42 3.76 9.88
C ALA A 74 4.98 4.62 8.72
N SER A 75 5.76 4.05 7.79
CA SER A 75 6.30 4.77 6.64
C SER A 75 5.25 5.12 5.57
N HIS A 76 4.09 4.46 5.55
CA HIS A 76 3.12 4.57 4.47
C HIS A 76 2.33 5.89 4.45
N PHE A 77 2.20 6.57 5.59
CA PHE A 77 1.26 7.69 5.74
C PHE A 77 1.92 9.07 5.75
N ARG A 78 2.98 9.27 4.95
CA ARG A 78 3.78 10.51 4.96
C ARG A 78 2.93 11.75 4.65
N LEU A 79 2.04 11.69 3.66
CA LEU A 79 1.15 12.79 3.31
C LEU A 79 0.21 13.13 4.49
N GLN A 80 -0.40 12.11 5.08
CA GLN A 80 -1.34 12.25 6.18
C GLN A 80 -0.65 12.88 7.40
N TYR A 81 0.57 12.44 7.73
CA TYR A 81 1.35 13.05 8.79
C TYR A 81 1.69 14.51 8.49
N ALA A 82 2.13 14.83 7.26
CA ALA A 82 2.43 16.20 6.87
C ALA A 82 1.23 17.14 7.08
N VAL A 83 0.06 16.74 6.58
CA VAL A 83 -1.18 17.51 6.68
C VAL A 83 -1.66 17.61 8.14
N ALA A 84 -1.75 16.48 8.85
CA ALA A 84 -2.22 16.46 10.23
C ALA A 84 -1.32 17.30 11.15
N LEU A 85 0.01 17.17 11.03
CA LEU A 85 0.94 17.95 11.82
C LEU A 85 0.91 19.44 11.46
N ALA A 86 0.72 19.81 10.18
CA ALA A 86 0.56 21.21 9.80
C ALA A 86 -0.71 21.84 10.41
N LEU A 87 -1.84 21.11 10.40
CA LEU A 87 -3.09 21.56 11.02
C LEU A 87 -2.95 21.69 12.54
N LEU A 88 -2.36 20.68 13.20
CA LEU A 88 -2.10 20.72 14.64
C LEU A 88 -1.14 21.85 15.02
N ALA A 89 -0.12 22.11 14.21
CA ALA A 89 0.79 23.24 14.40
C ALA A 89 0.06 24.57 14.36
N ALA A 90 -0.83 24.78 13.38
CA ALA A 90 -1.62 25.99 13.27
C ALA A 90 -2.52 26.21 14.49
N VAL A 91 -3.18 25.15 14.99
CA VAL A 91 -3.99 25.20 16.21
C VAL A 91 -3.14 25.52 17.45
N MET A 92 -1.95 24.93 17.58
CA MET A 92 -1.03 25.23 18.69
C MET A 92 -0.54 26.67 18.65
N LEU A 93 -0.22 27.19 17.46
CA LEU A 93 0.21 28.57 17.29
C LEU A 93 -0.91 29.55 17.64
N ALA A 94 -2.14 29.32 17.17
CA ALA A 94 -3.30 30.14 17.49
C ALA A 94 -3.63 30.19 19.00
N ARG A 95 -3.21 29.16 19.75
CA ARG A 95 -3.37 29.05 21.20
C ARG A 95 -2.11 29.45 21.99
N ALA A 96 -1.12 30.08 21.34
CA ALA A 96 0.15 30.50 21.93
C ALA A 96 1.00 29.37 22.54
N HIS A 97 0.81 28.12 22.10
CA HIS A 97 1.60 26.96 22.52
C HIS A 97 2.82 26.74 21.60
N HIS A 98 3.74 27.72 21.58
CA HIS A 98 4.80 27.79 20.57
C HIS A 98 5.75 26.58 20.54
N ARG A 99 6.04 25.97 21.69
CA ARG A 99 6.92 24.78 21.78
C ARG A 99 6.32 23.58 21.01
N TRP A 100 5.02 23.33 21.19
CA TRP A 100 4.31 22.27 20.47
C TRP A 100 4.13 22.61 19.00
N ALA A 101 3.83 23.88 18.68
CA ALA A 101 3.77 24.34 17.30
C ALA A 101 5.11 24.08 16.57
N LEU A 102 6.25 24.41 17.17
CA LEU A 102 7.57 24.18 16.56
C LEU A 102 7.86 22.69 16.30
N LEU A 103 7.52 21.81 17.25
CA LEU A 103 7.67 20.37 17.09
C LEU A 103 6.83 19.86 15.90
N PHE A 104 5.56 20.27 15.83
CA PHE A 104 4.64 19.82 14.78
C PHE A 104 5.00 20.42 13.42
N VAL A 105 5.43 21.68 13.33
CA VAL A 105 5.99 22.26 12.10
C VAL A 105 7.20 21.46 11.63
N SER A 106 8.14 21.14 12.52
CA SER A 106 9.33 20.36 12.18
C SER A 106 8.96 18.99 11.62
N GLY A 107 8.00 18.30 12.25
CA GLY A 107 7.50 17.01 11.77
C GLY A 107 6.75 17.11 10.44
N ALA A 108 5.96 18.17 10.23
CA ALA A 108 5.26 18.43 8.98
C ALA A 108 6.27 18.68 7.84
N LEU A 109 7.27 19.52 8.07
CA LEU A 109 8.34 19.81 7.10
C LEU A 109 9.16 18.58 6.76
N LEU A 110 9.48 17.73 7.76
CA LEU A 110 10.19 16.47 7.51
C LEU A 110 9.40 15.56 6.57
N ASN A 111 8.10 15.36 6.82
CA ASN A 111 7.29 14.55 5.92
C ASN A 111 7.12 15.21 4.54
N ALA A 112 6.93 16.52 4.48
CA ALA A 112 6.87 17.25 3.21
C ALA A 112 8.16 17.09 2.39
N LEU A 113 9.33 17.13 3.03
CA LEU A 113 10.62 16.88 2.39
C LEU A 113 10.69 15.49 1.76
N LEU A 114 10.17 14.46 2.44
CA LEU A 114 10.12 13.08 1.92
C LEU A 114 9.16 12.91 0.73
N LEU A 115 8.21 13.82 0.54
CA LEU A 115 7.33 13.85 -0.63
C LEU A 115 7.97 14.55 -1.85
N THR A 116 9.04 15.34 -1.66
CA THR A 116 9.63 16.16 -2.72
C THR A 116 10.05 15.40 -3.98
N PRO A 117 10.60 14.16 -3.93
CA PRO A 117 10.95 13.43 -5.16
C PRO A 117 9.76 13.14 -6.06
N ARG A 118 8.53 13.15 -5.51
CA ARG A 118 7.28 12.96 -6.25
C ARG A 118 6.71 14.25 -6.80
N LEU A 119 6.98 15.38 -6.15
CA LEU A 119 6.34 16.67 -6.44
C LEU A 119 7.20 17.59 -7.31
N LEU A 120 8.52 17.42 -7.27
CA LEU A 120 9.43 18.21 -8.09
C LEU A 120 9.58 17.58 -9.47
N PRO A 121 9.45 18.35 -10.57
CA PRO A 121 9.57 17.82 -11.92
C PRO A 121 10.86 17.02 -12.09
N PRO A 122 10.85 15.91 -12.83
CA PRO A 122 12.07 15.14 -13.06
C PRO A 122 13.08 16.01 -13.81
N ALA A 123 14.36 15.87 -13.43
CA ALA A 123 15.46 16.60 -14.07
C ALA A 123 15.62 16.26 -15.57
N GLU A 124 15.14 15.08 -15.98
CA GLU A 124 15.06 14.68 -17.38
C GLU A 124 13.82 15.32 -18.02
N ALA A 125 14.02 16.51 -18.60
CA ALA A 125 13.02 17.14 -19.46
C ALA A 125 12.72 16.19 -20.63
N SER A 126 11.42 15.99 -20.92
CA SER A 126 10.91 15.16 -22.00
C SER A 126 11.49 15.62 -23.35
N ALA A 127 12.65 15.09 -23.73
CA ALA A 127 13.12 15.18 -25.10
C ALA A 127 12.13 14.38 -25.95
N THR A 128 11.41 15.07 -26.84
CA THR A 128 10.53 14.42 -27.81
C THR A 128 11.38 13.55 -28.72
N THR A 129 11.22 12.24 -28.62
CA THR A 129 11.73 11.30 -29.62
C THR A 129 10.61 10.87 -30.54
N ASP A 130 10.98 10.50 -31.77
CA ASP A 130 10.09 9.86 -32.75
C ASP A 130 9.77 8.39 -32.38
N GLU A 131 10.12 7.95 -31.18
CA GLU A 131 9.84 6.59 -30.70
C GLU A 131 8.34 6.42 -30.44
N PRO A 132 7.76 5.25 -30.76
CA PRO A 132 6.35 5.02 -30.50
C PRO A 132 6.08 5.04 -29.00
N ARG A 133 5.03 5.78 -28.63
CA ARG A 133 4.50 5.80 -27.26
C ARG A 133 3.68 4.52 -27.04
N LEU A 134 4.07 3.76 -26.03
CA LEU A 134 3.36 2.58 -25.54
C LEU A 134 2.59 2.94 -24.27
N ARG A 135 1.41 2.33 -24.11
CA ARG A 135 0.60 2.47 -22.90
C ARG A 135 0.50 1.16 -22.14
N LEU A 136 0.80 1.22 -20.85
CA LEU A 136 0.59 0.14 -19.89
C LEU A 136 -0.56 0.48 -18.94
N LEU A 137 -1.47 -0.48 -18.76
CA LEU A 137 -2.47 -0.50 -17.70
C LEU A 137 -2.04 -1.54 -16.65
N LEU A 138 -1.95 -1.13 -15.38
CA LEU A 138 -1.78 -1.98 -14.21
C LEU A 138 -3.03 -1.89 -13.34
N ALA A 139 -3.62 -3.02 -12.97
CA ALA A 139 -4.78 -3.04 -12.07
C ALA A 139 -4.79 -4.28 -11.18
N ASN A 140 -4.83 -4.09 -9.87
CA ASN A 140 -5.38 -5.11 -8.97
C ASN A 140 -6.92 -5.10 -9.10
N VAL A 141 -7.49 -6.18 -9.62
CA VAL A 141 -8.94 -6.23 -9.93
C VAL A 141 -9.82 -6.59 -8.74
N HIS A 142 -9.21 -6.93 -7.61
CA HIS A 142 -9.81 -7.50 -6.42
C HIS A 142 -10.52 -8.85 -6.70
N ALA A 143 -10.02 -9.96 -6.16
CA ALA A 143 -10.50 -11.30 -6.50
C ALA A 143 -11.99 -11.52 -6.17
N GLU A 144 -12.55 -10.74 -5.24
CA GLU A 144 -13.96 -10.80 -4.87
C GLU A 144 -14.86 -9.95 -5.78
N ASN A 145 -14.29 -9.10 -6.65
CA ASN A 145 -15.03 -8.28 -7.59
C ASN A 145 -15.70 -9.13 -8.68
N ARG A 146 -17.04 -9.12 -8.70
CA ARG A 146 -17.86 -9.87 -9.66
C ARG A 146 -18.29 -9.03 -10.87
N ASP A 147 -17.99 -7.74 -10.89
CA ASP A 147 -18.35 -6.85 -12.01
C ASP A 147 -17.32 -6.95 -13.15
N ILE A 148 -17.32 -8.10 -13.82
CA ILE A 148 -16.44 -8.39 -14.97
C ILE A 148 -16.68 -7.37 -16.11
N ALA A 149 -17.92 -6.89 -16.26
CA ALA A 149 -18.24 -5.90 -17.28
C ALA A 149 -17.52 -4.56 -17.03
N ARG A 150 -17.47 -4.10 -15.78
CA ARG A 150 -16.75 -2.88 -15.41
C ARG A 150 -15.23 -3.04 -15.49
N ILE A 151 -14.68 -4.21 -15.17
CA ILE A 151 -13.27 -4.55 -15.41
C ILE A 151 -12.96 -4.48 -16.92
N GLN A 152 -13.77 -5.10 -17.76
CA GLN A 152 -13.61 -5.07 -19.22
C GLN A 152 -13.72 -3.64 -19.77
N ALA A 153 -14.69 -2.85 -19.31
CA ALA A 153 -14.86 -1.46 -19.71
C ALA A 153 -13.64 -0.60 -19.35
N MET A 154 -13.04 -0.84 -18.17
CA MET A 154 -11.80 -0.17 -17.75
C MET A 154 -10.61 -0.53 -18.66
N ILE A 155 -10.48 -1.81 -19.03
CA ILE A 155 -9.46 -2.26 -19.99
C ILE A 155 -9.66 -1.58 -21.35
N ASP A 156 -10.88 -1.59 -21.88
CA ASP A 156 -11.18 -1.01 -23.19
C ASP A 156 -10.98 0.51 -23.21
N ALA A 157 -11.44 1.21 -22.16
CA ALA A 157 -11.31 2.67 -22.03
C ALA A 157 -9.87 3.14 -21.84
N SER A 158 -9.00 2.31 -21.26
CA SER A 158 -7.58 2.65 -21.10
C SER A 158 -6.86 2.83 -22.44
N ALA A 159 -7.36 2.16 -23.50
CA ALA A 159 -6.72 2.01 -24.79
C ALA A 159 -5.28 1.45 -24.72
N ALA A 160 -4.94 0.74 -23.64
CA ALA A 160 -3.57 0.28 -23.39
C ALA A 160 -3.07 -0.74 -24.43
N ASP A 161 -1.76 -0.72 -24.68
CA ASP A 161 -1.07 -1.71 -25.49
C ASP A 161 -0.72 -2.96 -24.69
N LEU A 162 -0.52 -2.77 -23.39
CA LEU A 162 -0.16 -3.79 -22.42
C LEU A 162 -1.08 -3.67 -21.22
N VAL A 163 -1.56 -4.81 -20.71
CA VAL A 163 -2.40 -4.86 -19.51
C VAL A 163 -1.81 -5.89 -18.56
N VAL A 164 -1.52 -5.47 -17.33
CA VAL A 164 -1.15 -6.34 -16.20
C VAL A 164 -2.31 -6.30 -15.20
N LEU A 165 -3.00 -7.43 -15.07
CA LEU A 165 -4.06 -7.61 -14.09
C LEU A 165 -3.56 -8.50 -12.95
N LEU A 166 -3.83 -8.09 -11.72
CA LEU A 166 -3.57 -8.86 -10.51
C LEU A 166 -4.90 -9.31 -9.90
N GLU A 167 -4.86 -10.35 -9.07
CA GLU A 167 -6.03 -10.99 -8.45
C GLU A 167 -7.00 -11.62 -9.46
N VAL A 168 -6.46 -12.13 -10.58
CA VAL A 168 -7.26 -12.72 -11.66
C VAL A 168 -7.83 -14.08 -11.28
N THR A 169 -9.15 -14.17 -11.20
CA THR A 169 -9.88 -15.42 -10.95
C THR A 169 -10.03 -16.26 -12.24
N PRO A 170 -10.31 -17.58 -12.13
CA PRO A 170 -10.62 -18.41 -13.30
C PRO A 170 -11.82 -17.91 -14.10
N GLU A 171 -12.81 -17.35 -13.41
CA GLU A 171 -14.01 -16.76 -14.04
C GLU A 171 -13.65 -15.56 -14.93
N LEU A 172 -12.85 -14.62 -14.39
CA LEU A 172 -12.37 -13.47 -15.17
C LEU A 172 -11.48 -13.93 -16.33
N ALA A 173 -10.58 -14.89 -16.11
CA ALA A 173 -9.72 -15.40 -17.17
C ALA A 173 -10.53 -16.02 -18.33
N ALA A 174 -11.55 -16.83 -18.03
CA ALA A 174 -12.43 -17.39 -19.06
C ALA A 174 -13.16 -16.30 -19.85
N HIS A 175 -13.59 -15.21 -19.19
CA HIS A 175 -14.17 -14.06 -19.87
C HIS A 175 -13.15 -13.39 -20.82
N LEU A 176 -11.93 -13.13 -20.35
CA LEU A 176 -10.87 -12.50 -21.15
C LEU A 176 -10.46 -13.38 -22.35
N GLU A 177 -10.45 -14.71 -22.20
CA GLU A 177 -10.16 -15.64 -23.29
C GLU A 177 -11.19 -15.58 -24.42
N SER A 178 -12.45 -15.32 -24.10
CA SER A 178 -13.52 -15.20 -25.11
C SER A 178 -13.40 -13.94 -25.97
N ARG A 179 -12.55 -12.97 -25.60
CA ARG A 179 -12.43 -11.65 -26.24
C ARG A 179 -11.05 -11.39 -26.85
N VAL A 180 -10.52 -12.39 -27.55
CA VAL A 180 -9.15 -12.42 -28.16
C VAL A 180 -8.80 -11.22 -29.06
N GLY A 181 -9.79 -10.46 -29.56
CA GLY A 181 -9.60 -9.50 -30.64
C GLY A 181 -8.57 -8.39 -30.39
N ARG A 182 -8.60 -7.72 -29.22
CA ARG A 182 -7.71 -6.58 -28.95
C ARG A 182 -6.32 -6.99 -28.48
N TYR A 183 -6.22 -8.09 -27.74
CA TYR A 183 -4.98 -8.57 -27.12
C TYR A 183 -4.68 -10.00 -27.58
N PRO A 184 -4.16 -10.18 -28.81
CA PRO A 184 -3.92 -11.51 -29.37
C PRO A 184 -2.84 -12.29 -28.60
N HIS A 185 -1.96 -11.60 -27.87
CA HIS A 185 -0.91 -12.24 -27.08
C HIS A 185 -1.19 -12.12 -25.60
N ARG A 186 -1.11 -13.25 -24.89
CA ARG A 186 -1.45 -13.30 -23.47
C ARG A 186 -0.66 -14.36 -22.71
N ARG A 187 -0.47 -14.12 -21.41
CA ARG A 187 0.01 -15.10 -20.44
C ARG A 187 -0.78 -14.92 -19.15
N MET A 188 -1.54 -15.93 -18.76
CA MET A 188 -2.43 -15.87 -17.60
C MET A 188 -2.18 -17.06 -16.67
N VAL A 189 -2.25 -16.80 -15.38
CA VAL A 189 -2.20 -17.78 -14.29
C VAL A 189 -3.35 -17.45 -13.35
N PRO A 190 -4.60 -17.82 -13.69
CA PRO A 190 -5.74 -17.56 -12.82
C PRO A 190 -5.63 -18.38 -11.53
N ARG A 191 -6.14 -17.84 -10.43
CA ARG A 191 -6.14 -18.51 -9.12
C ARG A 191 -7.44 -18.24 -8.37
N ASN A 192 -7.80 -19.16 -7.48
CA ASN A 192 -8.96 -19.00 -6.58
C ASN A 192 -8.63 -18.18 -5.32
N ASP A 193 -7.38 -17.75 -5.17
CA ASP A 193 -6.91 -16.83 -4.13
C ASP A 193 -6.55 -15.46 -4.74
N TYR A 194 -6.05 -14.56 -3.89
CA TYR A 194 -5.69 -13.18 -4.24
C TYR A 194 -4.39 -13.03 -5.04
N PHE A 195 -3.91 -14.06 -5.74
CA PHE A 195 -2.61 -14.00 -6.43
C PHE A 195 -2.64 -14.45 -7.89
N GLY A 196 -3.83 -14.55 -8.49
CA GLY A 196 -3.95 -14.74 -9.92
C GLY A 196 -3.34 -13.55 -10.69
N ILE A 197 -2.74 -13.81 -11.85
CA ILE A 197 -2.08 -12.77 -12.65
C ILE A 197 -2.33 -12.97 -14.14
N ALA A 198 -2.53 -11.87 -14.88
CA ALA A 198 -2.64 -11.87 -16.32
C ALA A 198 -1.80 -10.77 -16.96
N LEU A 199 -1.07 -11.12 -18.01
CA LEU A 199 -0.50 -10.21 -18.98
C LEU A 199 -1.27 -10.34 -20.29
N LEU A 200 -1.85 -9.24 -20.77
CA LEU A 200 -2.46 -9.12 -22.10
C LEU A 200 -1.65 -8.11 -22.91
N SER A 201 -1.41 -8.39 -24.19
CA SER A 201 -0.53 -7.59 -25.04
C SER A 201 -1.02 -7.51 -26.48
N ARG A 202 -0.97 -6.30 -27.03
CA ARG A 202 -1.09 -6.03 -28.48
C ARG A 202 0.19 -6.39 -29.22
N LEU A 203 1.33 -6.28 -28.54
CA LEU A 203 2.65 -6.60 -29.07
C LEU A 203 2.92 -8.12 -28.98
N PRO A 204 3.66 -8.70 -29.93
CA PRO A 204 4.10 -10.09 -29.85
C PRO A 204 4.88 -10.37 -28.58
N LEU A 205 4.55 -11.49 -27.91
CA LEU A 205 5.34 -12.05 -26.82
C LEU A 205 6.37 -13.01 -27.43
N GLN A 206 7.62 -12.57 -27.55
CA GLN A 206 8.71 -13.40 -28.07
C GLN A 206 9.03 -14.56 -27.13
N LYS A 207 8.97 -14.26 -25.83
CA LYS A 207 9.10 -15.22 -24.74
C LYS A 207 8.20 -14.78 -23.60
N ALA A 208 7.52 -15.72 -22.96
CA ALA A 208 6.75 -15.45 -21.74
C ALA A 208 6.86 -16.64 -20.78
N GLU A 209 7.37 -16.39 -19.58
CA GLU A 209 7.56 -17.39 -18.53
C GLU A 209 6.82 -16.98 -17.25
N VAL A 210 6.43 -17.99 -16.47
CA VAL A 210 5.86 -17.80 -15.13
C VAL A 210 6.91 -18.29 -14.16
N VAL A 211 7.26 -17.46 -13.20
CA VAL A 211 8.28 -17.76 -12.20
C VAL A 211 7.76 -17.50 -10.80
N THR A 212 8.32 -18.19 -9.82
CA THR A 212 8.14 -17.90 -8.40
C THR A 212 9.44 -17.28 -7.89
N LEU A 213 9.33 -16.12 -7.22
CA LEU A 213 10.48 -15.30 -6.85
C LEU A 213 10.76 -15.28 -5.33
N SER A 214 9.97 -16.02 -4.55
CA SER A 214 10.12 -16.17 -3.11
C SER A 214 9.56 -17.51 -2.64
N ALA A 215 9.78 -17.83 -1.35
CA ALA A 215 9.25 -19.04 -0.72
C ALA A 215 7.71 -19.06 -0.67
N ALA A 216 7.05 -17.90 -0.79
CA ALA A 216 5.60 -17.80 -0.88
C ALA A 216 5.01 -18.49 -2.13
N GLY A 217 5.82 -18.79 -3.15
CA GLY A 217 5.38 -19.56 -4.32
C GLY A 217 4.35 -18.84 -5.20
N LEU A 218 4.27 -17.51 -5.10
CA LEU A 218 3.33 -16.69 -5.86
C LEU A 218 3.84 -16.43 -7.29
N PRO A 219 2.96 -16.45 -8.30
CA PRO A 219 3.37 -16.29 -9.68
C PRO A 219 3.78 -14.84 -10.00
N SER A 220 4.84 -14.70 -10.77
CA SER A 220 5.17 -13.49 -11.52
C SER A 220 5.30 -13.85 -13.00
N VAL A 221 4.87 -12.96 -13.88
CA VAL A 221 4.98 -13.14 -15.33
C VAL A 221 6.17 -12.32 -15.82
N ILE A 222 7.08 -12.96 -16.55
CA ILE A 222 8.19 -12.26 -17.22
C ILE A 222 8.02 -12.49 -18.71
N ALA A 223 7.94 -11.41 -19.48
CA ALA A 223 7.78 -11.48 -20.92
C ALA A 223 8.75 -10.56 -21.66
N GLU A 224 9.29 -11.04 -22.77
CA GLU A 224 10.01 -10.25 -23.75
C GLU A 224 9.03 -9.86 -24.86
N LEU A 225 8.88 -8.55 -25.09
CA LEU A 225 7.87 -7.97 -25.98
C LEU A 225 8.50 -7.24 -27.17
N GLY A 226 7.71 -7.14 -28.24
CA GLY A 226 8.08 -6.40 -29.44
C GLY A 226 8.97 -7.19 -30.39
N ASP A 227 9.38 -6.55 -31.48
CA ASP A 227 10.31 -7.08 -32.46
C ASP A 227 11.46 -6.10 -32.75
N GLY A 228 12.55 -6.61 -33.32
CA GLY A 228 13.68 -5.80 -33.77
C GLY A 228 14.25 -4.83 -32.71
N LYS A 229 14.16 -3.53 -33.00
CA LYS A 229 14.77 -2.44 -32.21
C LYS A 229 13.93 -1.97 -31.02
N GLN A 230 12.68 -2.39 -30.89
CA GLN A 230 11.77 -1.97 -29.80
C GLN A 230 11.56 -3.09 -28.76
N ARG A 231 12.52 -4.00 -28.63
CA ARG A 231 12.42 -5.10 -27.67
C ARG A 231 12.65 -4.62 -26.25
N PHE A 232 11.74 -4.99 -25.35
CA PHE A 232 11.86 -4.74 -23.92
C PHE A 232 11.27 -5.90 -23.13
N THR A 233 11.63 -5.99 -21.85
CA THR A 233 11.10 -6.96 -20.91
C THR A 233 10.04 -6.31 -20.03
N LEU A 234 8.94 -7.01 -19.79
CA LEU A 234 7.95 -6.66 -18.79
C LEU A 234 7.92 -7.74 -17.70
N ILE A 235 7.95 -7.31 -16.44
CA ILE A 235 7.73 -8.16 -15.27
C ILE A 235 6.42 -7.74 -14.61
N GLY A 236 5.42 -8.62 -14.61
CA GLY A 236 4.21 -8.49 -13.79
C GLY A 236 4.36 -9.25 -12.48
N THR A 237 4.08 -8.62 -11.33
CA THR A 237 4.25 -9.26 -10.01
C THR A 237 3.23 -8.76 -8.98
N HIS A 238 2.93 -9.59 -7.98
CA HIS A 238 2.07 -9.26 -6.84
C HIS A 238 2.59 -9.98 -5.57
N PRO A 239 3.58 -9.41 -4.85
CA PRO A 239 4.04 -9.95 -3.58
C PRO A 239 2.98 -9.84 -2.46
N LEU A 240 3.19 -10.60 -1.39
CA LEU A 240 2.31 -10.62 -0.21
C LEU A 240 2.16 -9.22 0.44
N PRO A 241 0.96 -8.88 0.94
CA PRO A 241 0.77 -7.71 1.78
C PRO A 241 1.46 -7.84 3.14
N PRO A 242 1.92 -6.75 3.77
CA PRO A 242 2.63 -6.77 5.04
C PRO A 242 1.69 -6.96 6.24
N VAL A 243 0.80 -7.96 6.21
CA VAL A 243 -0.16 -8.27 7.29
C VAL A 243 0.47 -9.01 8.48
N SER A 244 1.70 -9.50 8.32
CA SER A 244 2.49 -10.15 9.37
C SER A 244 3.98 -9.97 9.10
N ALA A 245 4.81 -10.20 10.12
CA ALA A 245 6.27 -10.20 9.96
C ALA A 245 6.76 -11.21 8.91
N ALA A 246 6.14 -12.39 8.84
CA ALA A 246 6.49 -13.43 7.87
C ALA A 246 6.14 -12.99 6.44
N ALA A 247 4.93 -12.46 6.22
CA ALA A 247 4.50 -11.97 4.92
C ALA A 247 5.37 -10.79 4.43
N ALA A 248 5.74 -9.87 5.33
CA ALA A 248 6.67 -8.80 5.03
C ALA A 248 8.06 -9.34 4.65
N ALA A 249 8.57 -10.35 5.36
CA ALA A 249 9.85 -10.98 5.05
C ALA A 249 9.84 -11.67 3.68
N ASP A 250 8.77 -12.38 3.33
CA ASP A 250 8.61 -13.02 2.02
C ASP A 250 8.52 -11.99 0.88
N ARG A 251 7.77 -10.90 1.07
CA ARG A 251 7.76 -9.76 0.13
C ARG A 251 9.16 -9.18 -0.07
N ASN A 252 9.92 -9.00 1.01
CA ASN A 252 11.27 -8.44 0.94
C ASN A 252 12.25 -9.40 0.25
N ALA A 253 12.11 -10.71 0.44
CA ALA A 253 12.85 -11.72 -0.31
C ALA A 253 12.50 -11.67 -1.81
N GLN A 254 11.22 -11.50 -2.14
CA GLN A 254 10.77 -11.30 -3.52
C GLN A 254 11.35 -10.02 -4.16
N PHE A 255 11.44 -8.91 -3.40
CA PHE A 255 12.11 -7.70 -3.87
C PHE A 255 13.59 -7.93 -4.19
N ALA A 256 14.31 -8.67 -3.35
CA ALA A 256 15.71 -9.02 -3.63
C ALA A 256 15.84 -9.86 -4.92
N ALA A 257 14.96 -10.84 -5.12
CA ALA A 257 14.92 -11.64 -6.34
C ALA A 257 14.56 -10.82 -7.59
N LEU A 258 13.61 -9.89 -7.48
CA LEU A 258 13.25 -8.93 -8.55
C LEU A 258 14.44 -8.03 -8.89
N ALA A 259 15.15 -7.51 -7.89
CA ALA A 259 16.35 -6.70 -8.11
C ALA A 259 17.45 -7.48 -8.84
N MET A 260 17.72 -8.72 -8.42
CA MET A 260 18.66 -9.60 -9.12
C MET A 260 18.24 -9.86 -10.57
N ARG A 261 16.95 -10.19 -10.80
CA ARG A 261 16.43 -10.42 -12.15
C ARG A 261 16.54 -9.17 -13.02
N ALA A 262 16.27 -7.99 -12.47
CA ALA A 262 16.41 -6.72 -13.19
C ALA A 262 17.87 -6.49 -13.63
N ARG A 263 18.83 -6.73 -12.74
CA ARG A 263 20.27 -6.62 -13.05
C ARG A 263 20.77 -7.62 -14.11
N GLN A 264 20.12 -8.77 -14.21
CA GLN A 264 20.42 -9.81 -15.20
C GLN A 264 19.69 -9.60 -16.54
N THR A 265 18.79 -8.61 -16.62
CA THR A 265 18.04 -8.31 -17.85
C THR A 265 18.82 -7.32 -18.69
N HIS A 266 19.13 -7.69 -19.94
CA HIS A 266 19.96 -6.89 -20.85
C HIS A 266 19.16 -6.02 -21.82
N THR A 267 17.85 -6.21 -21.90
CA THR A 267 16.89 -5.38 -22.60
C THR A 267 16.38 -4.25 -21.70
N PRO A 268 15.82 -3.16 -22.26
CA PRO A 268 15.00 -2.21 -21.50
C PRO A 268 13.94 -2.96 -20.69
N LEU A 269 13.66 -2.52 -19.46
CA LEU A 269 12.86 -3.29 -18.52
C LEU A 269 11.79 -2.41 -17.87
N VAL A 270 10.57 -2.93 -17.84
CA VAL A 270 9.45 -2.42 -17.07
C VAL A 270 9.04 -3.48 -16.04
N LEU A 271 8.86 -3.10 -14.79
CA LEU A 271 8.29 -3.93 -13.72
C LEU A 271 7.00 -3.27 -13.25
N ALA A 272 5.90 -4.01 -13.25
CA ALA A 272 4.58 -3.52 -12.88
C ALA A 272 3.90 -4.45 -11.87
N GLY A 273 3.35 -3.87 -10.81
CA GLY A 273 2.66 -4.64 -9.78
C GLY A 273 2.13 -3.79 -8.64
N ASP A 274 1.15 -4.34 -7.91
CA ASP A 274 0.88 -3.98 -6.54
C ASP A 274 2.01 -4.54 -5.70
N LEU A 275 2.92 -3.67 -5.27
CA LEU A 275 4.09 -4.07 -4.48
C LEU A 275 3.79 -4.05 -2.98
N ASN A 276 2.54 -3.78 -2.58
CA ASN A 276 2.07 -3.81 -1.22
C ASN A 276 2.91 -2.93 -0.27
N THR A 277 3.44 -1.83 -0.80
CA THR A 277 4.32 -0.93 -0.06
C THR A 277 4.35 0.44 -0.69
N SER A 278 4.45 1.46 0.15
CA SER A 278 4.61 2.82 -0.34
C SER A 278 6.05 3.12 -0.79
N PRO A 279 6.28 4.15 -1.61
CA PRO A 279 7.59 4.70 -1.98
C PRO A 279 8.54 4.99 -0.82
N TRP A 280 7.98 5.31 0.33
CA TRP A 280 8.72 5.76 1.50
C TRP A 280 9.21 4.62 2.39
N SER A 281 8.93 3.37 2.02
CA SER A 281 9.46 2.20 2.70
C SER A 281 10.97 2.07 2.42
N PRO A 282 11.79 1.72 3.44
CA PRO A 282 13.20 1.41 3.22
C PRO A 282 13.41 0.20 2.30
N TRP A 283 12.45 -0.73 2.23
CA TRP A 283 12.50 -1.90 1.36
C TRP A 283 12.20 -1.57 -0.10
N PHE A 284 11.27 -0.64 -0.33
CA PHE A 284 11.04 -0.07 -1.67
C PHE A 284 12.28 0.68 -2.16
N ALA A 285 12.86 1.53 -1.31
CA ALA A 285 14.11 2.24 -1.64
C ALA A 285 15.27 1.28 -1.91
N ARG A 286 15.33 0.15 -1.20
CA ARG A 286 16.31 -0.92 -1.46
C ARG A 286 16.08 -1.59 -2.81
N LEU A 287 14.83 -1.94 -3.15
CA LEU A 287 14.48 -2.48 -4.46
C LEU A 287 14.97 -1.57 -5.59
N LEU A 288 14.70 -0.26 -5.54
CA LEU A 288 15.17 0.68 -6.56
C LEU A 288 16.70 0.71 -6.65
N ARG A 289 17.40 0.83 -5.52
CA ARG A 289 18.88 0.87 -5.49
C ARG A 289 19.52 -0.40 -6.04
N GLU A 290 19.02 -1.57 -5.66
CA GLU A 290 19.62 -2.85 -6.05
C GLU A 290 19.25 -3.26 -7.48
N SER A 291 18.05 -2.90 -7.95
CA SER A 291 17.62 -3.17 -9.33
C SER A 291 18.20 -2.17 -10.34
N GLY A 292 18.47 -0.93 -9.93
CA GLY A 292 18.78 0.18 -10.82
C GLY A 292 17.55 0.75 -11.55
N LEU A 293 16.34 0.34 -11.17
CA LEU A 293 15.09 0.87 -11.71
C LEU A 293 14.71 2.20 -11.04
N ARG A 294 13.91 2.98 -11.75
CA ARG A 294 13.30 4.23 -11.26
C ARG A 294 11.79 4.06 -11.21
N ASP A 295 11.12 4.75 -10.30
CA ASP A 295 9.65 4.70 -10.23
C ASP A 295 9.05 5.72 -11.20
N SER A 296 8.08 5.29 -12.02
CA SER A 296 7.35 6.13 -12.95
C SER A 296 6.63 7.33 -12.32
N ALA A 297 6.35 7.31 -11.02
CA ALA A 297 5.74 8.45 -10.30
C ALA A 297 6.74 9.55 -9.90
N ASP A 298 8.05 9.35 -10.09
CA ASP A 298 9.05 10.35 -9.73
C ASP A 298 8.82 11.64 -10.53
N GLY A 299 8.62 12.74 -9.80
CA GLY A 299 8.27 14.06 -10.32
C GLY A 299 6.94 14.19 -11.07
N ARG A 300 5.99 13.26 -10.86
CA ARG A 300 4.66 13.27 -11.52
C ARG A 300 3.48 13.37 -10.56
N GLY A 301 3.74 13.30 -9.26
CA GLY A 301 2.74 13.38 -8.21
C GLY A 301 2.71 12.14 -7.32
N LEU A 302 1.78 12.13 -6.37
CA LEU A 302 1.68 11.06 -5.38
C LEU A 302 0.98 9.81 -5.92
N HIS A 303 0.01 10.00 -6.82
CA HIS A 303 -0.76 8.95 -7.49
C HIS A 303 -1.13 7.74 -6.62
N SER A 304 -1.81 8.01 -5.51
CA SER A 304 -2.32 6.95 -4.65
C SER A 304 -3.30 6.06 -5.42
N SER A 305 -3.24 4.76 -5.14
CA SER A 305 -4.07 3.74 -5.78
C SER A 305 -4.97 3.02 -4.80
N TRP A 306 -4.68 3.06 -3.49
CA TRP A 306 -5.42 2.33 -2.47
C TRP A 306 -5.59 3.16 -1.17
N PRO A 307 -6.68 3.02 -0.41
CA PRO A 307 -7.90 2.29 -0.76
C PRO A 307 -8.83 3.17 -1.60
N ALA A 308 -9.45 2.57 -2.62
CA ALA A 308 -10.45 3.24 -3.43
C ALA A 308 -11.63 3.76 -2.57
N GLY A 309 -12.08 4.99 -2.82
CA GLY A 309 -13.17 5.62 -2.07
C GLY A 309 -12.80 6.22 -0.70
N TRP A 310 -11.56 6.05 -0.23
CA TRP A 310 -11.13 6.55 1.10
C TRP A 310 -9.96 7.54 1.01
N PRO A 311 -10.18 8.78 0.53
CA PRO A 311 -9.11 9.73 0.20
C PRO A 311 -8.20 10.11 1.36
N LEU A 312 -8.67 10.03 2.60
CA LEU A 312 -7.87 10.31 3.80
C LEU A 312 -6.84 9.21 4.11
N LEU A 313 -7.03 7.99 3.57
CA LEU A 313 -6.17 6.83 3.79
C LEU A 313 -5.30 6.48 2.58
N TRP A 314 -5.38 7.29 1.53
CA TRP A 314 -4.72 7.04 0.26
C TRP A 314 -3.20 6.89 0.37
N ILE A 315 -2.71 5.77 -0.16
CA ILE A 315 -1.30 5.45 -0.33
C ILE A 315 -1.05 4.85 -1.73
N PRO A 316 0.11 5.12 -2.35
CA PRO A 316 0.49 4.52 -3.62
C PRO A 316 1.20 3.19 -3.36
N ILE A 317 0.55 2.07 -3.65
CA ILE A 317 1.12 0.72 -3.53
C ILE A 317 1.23 -0.02 -4.87
N ASP A 318 0.59 0.51 -5.91
CA ASP A 318 0.71 0.05 -7.29
C ASP A 318 1.80 0.84 -8.02
N HIS A 319 2.84 0.12 -8.45
CA HIS A 319 4.05 0.71 -9.03
C HIS A 319 4.32 0.20 -10.44
N VAL A 320 4.80 1.11 -11.27
CA VAL A 320 5.49 0.80 -12.51
C VAL A 320 6.89 1.36 -12.38
N LEU A 321 7.87 0.45 -12.35
CA LEU A 321 9.29 0.75 -12.25
C LEU A 321 9.95 0.50 -13.61
N ALA A 322 10.94 1.30 -13.96
CA ALA A 322 11.51 1.25 -15.30
C ALA A 322 13.03 1.45 -15.29
N SER A 323 13.73 0.78 -16.22
CA SER A 323 15.15 1.01 -16.45
C SER A 323 15.39 2.35 -17.13
N THR A 324 16.64 2.83 -17.16
CA THR A 324 17.01 4.12 -17.78
C THR A 324 16.71 4.20 -19.28
N ASP A 325 16.61 3.06 -19.95
CA ASP A 325 16.25 2.98 -21.37
C ASP A 325 14.73 3.08 -21.60
N ILE A 326 13.93 3.16 -20.54
CA ILE A 326 12.48 3.39 -20.63
C ILE A 326 12.20 4.82 -20.19
N ARG A 327 11.65 5.61 -21.10
CA ARG A 327 11.31 7.02 -20.85
C ARG A 327 9.84 7.13 -20.51
N ILE A 328 9.55 7.54 -19.28
CA ILE A 328 8.17 7.75 -18.82
C ILE A 328 7.66 9.09 -19.35
N GLN A 329 6.64 9.05 -20.19
CA GLN A 329 6.00 10.22 -20.78
C GLN A 329 4.90 10.76 -19.88
N ASP A 330 4.08 9.87 -19.33
CA ASP A 330 2.96 10.23 -18.48
C ASP A 330 2.63 9.11 -17.48
N ARG A 331 2.02 9.48 -16.36
CA ARG A 331 1.50 8.56 -15.36
C ARG A 331 0.24 9.14 -14.77
N GLN A 332 -0.78 8.32 -14.62
CA GLN A 332 -2.02 8.72 -13.96
C GLN A 332 -2.64 7.56 -13.17
N THR A 333 -3.41 7.94 -12.15
CA THR A 333 -4.36 7.03 -11.50
C THR A 333 -5.67 7.12 -12.29
N GLY A 334 -6.19 6.00 -12.76
CA GLY A 334 -7.44 5.94 -13.53
C GLY A 334 -8.68 6.02 -12.65
N ALA A 335 -9.85 5.94 -13.30
CA ALA A 335 -11.14 6.02 -12.62
C ALA A 335 -11.46 4.75 -11.81
N ASP A 336 -12.38 4.89 -10.86
CA ASP A 336 -12.96 3.76 -10.13
C ASP A 336 -13.64 2.77 -11.10
N PHE A 337 -13.29 1.49 -10.99
CA PHE A 337 -13.89 0.38 -11.74
C PHE A 337 -14.49 -0.71 -10.84
N GLY A 338 -14.67 -0.46 -9.54
CA GLY A 338 -15.28 -1.38 -8.58
C GLY A 338 -14.31 -2.28 -7.81
N SER A 339 -12.99 -2.10 -8.00
CA SER A 339 -11.95 -2.69 -7.14
C SER A 339 -11.70 -1.80 -5.92
N ASP A 340 -11.07 -2.34 -4.88
CA ASP A 340 -10.51 -1.56 -3.77
C ASP A 340 -9.21 -0.83 -4.17
N HIS A 341 -8.71 -1.05 -5.39
CA HIS A 341 -7.64 -0.29 -6.03
C HIS A 341 -8.15 0.56 -7.21
N TYR A 342 -7.54 1.72 -7.40
CA TYR A 342 -7.57 2.44 -8.67
C TYR A 342 -6.50 1.90 -9.61
N PRO A 343 -6.75 1.85 -10.94
CA PRO A 343 -5.77 1.37 -11.89
C PRO A 343 -4.68 2.43 -12.11
N VAL A 344 -3.47 1.98 -12.39
CA VAL A 344 -2.33 2.84 -12.77
C VAL A 344 -2.12 2.74 -14.27
N ILE A 345 -2.10 3.89 -14.95
CA ILE A 345 -1.85 3.98 -16.39
C ILE A 345 -0.54 4.73 -16.59
N VAL A 346 0.37 4.12 -17.35
CA VAL A 346 1.68 4.69 -17.66
C VAL A 346 1.91 4.68 -19.15
N ASP A 347 2.27 5.84 -19.67
CA ASP A 347 2.75 5.98 -21.02
C ASP A 347 4.26 6.10 -21.03
N PHE A 348 4.91 5.32 -21.89
CA PHE A 348 6.36 5.28 -21.97
C PHE A 348 6.85 5.07 -23.41
N GLN A 349 8.13 5.36 -23.62
CA GLN A 349 8.85 5.06 -24.85
C GLN A 349 10.04 4.16 -24.52
N VAL A 350 10.38 3.28 -25.45
CA VAL A 350 11.57 2.43 -25.36
C VAL A 350 12.68 3.10 -26.16
N ALA A 351 13.75 3.49 -25.47
CA ALA A 351 14.88 4.13 -26.10
C ALA A 351 15.55 3.22 -27.13
N SER A 352 15.76 3.76 -28.33
CA SER A 352 16.47 3.12 -29.42
C SER A 352 17.95 3.04 -29.05
N ARG A 353 18.51 1.83 -29.02
CA ARG A 353 19.96 1.62 -28.87
C ARG A 353 20.68 1.68 -30.20
#